data_AF-A0A359LTS3-F1
#
_entry.id   AF-A0A359LTS3-F1
#
_cell.length_a   1.000
_cell.length_b   1.000
_cell.length_c   1.000
_cell.angle_alpha   90.00
_cell.angle_beta   90.00
_cell.angle_gamma   90.00
#
_symmetry.space_group_name_H-M   'P 1'
#
loop_
_entity.id
_entity.type
_entity.pdbx_description
1 polymer ?
#
loop_
_entity_poly.entity_id
_entity_poly.type
_entity_poly.pdbx_seq_one_letter_code
_entity_poly.pdbx_strand_id
1 'polypeptide(L)'
;MSDAYKILTEIPSLVVDRLRADSFFSDVPIIAEDVGADFNQFIEDRIEIEIGKIGLAAIVAPVSANASLENAAGIYYERIPVIVRWVELPAVNRSATGRGLLAPWCVVRTNMLLNNYLLPGLSNIFVDDPPWVRVPDPERIIYDCNHWTHGGAVETP
;
A
#
# COMPACT_ATOMS: atom_id res chain seq x y z
N MET A 1 16.32 -8.60 -15.69
CA MET A 1 14.95 -8.08 -15.49
C MET A 1 14.71 -7.02 -16.53
N SER A 2 13.65 -7.13 -17.35
CA SER A 2 13.26 -6.04 -18.24
C SER A 2 12.82 -4.83 -17.41
N ASP A 3 12.95 -3.63 -17.95
CA ASP A 3 12.58 -2.39 -17.26
C ASP A 3 11.08 -2.35 -16.89
N ALA A 4 10.25 -3.11 -17.62
CA ALA A 4 8.84 -3.31 -17.31
C ALA A 4 8.59 -4.06 -15.99
N TYR A 5 9.45 -5.00 -15.57
CA TYR A 5 9.31 -5.63 -14.26
C TYR A 5 9.83 -4.72 -13.13
N LYS A 6 10.81 -3.86 -13.41
CA LYS A 6 11.35 -2.91 -12.41
C LYS A 6 10.26 -1.93 -11.95
N ILE A 7 9.45 -1.43 -12.87
CA ILE A 7 8.39 -0.46 -12.53
C ILE A 7 7.40 -1.03 -11.51
N LEU A 8 7.02 -2.31 -11.64
CA LEU A 8 6.11 -2.96 -10.69
C LEU A 8 6.73 -3.10 -9.29
N THR A 9 8.04 -3.40 -9.22
CA THR A 9 8.76 -3.55 -7.95
C THR A 9 9.01 -2.21 -7.24
N GLU A 10 8.98 -1.09 -7.96
CA GLU A 10 9.20 0.24 -7.40
C GLU A 10 7.94 0.88 -6.80
N ILE A 11 6.76 0.51 -7.30
CA ILE A 11 5.47 1.09 -6.85
C ILE A 11 5.30 1.04 -5.33
N PRO A 12 5.53 -0.09 -4.62
CA PRO A 12 5.38 -0.11 -3.17
C PRO A 12 6.25 0.94 -2.47
N SER A 13 7.51 1.08 -2.88
CA SER A 13 8.44 2.06 -2.30
C SER A 13 7.98 3.50 -2.57
N LEU A 14 7.53 3.79 -3.80
CA LEU A 14 7.01 5.11 -4.16
C LEU A 14 5.75 5.49 -3.37
N VAL A 15 4.88 4.52 -3.10
CA VAL A 15 3.68 4.72 -2.27
C VAL A 15 4.05 4.91 -0.81
N VAL A 16 4.99 4.12 -0.28
CA VAL A 16 5.54 4.29 1.07
C VAL A 16 6.10 5.70 1.25
N ASP A 17 6.94 6.16 0.32
CA ASP A 17 7.54 7.50 0.37
C ASP A 17 6.48 8.61 0.29
N ARG A 18 5.47 8.43 -0.58
CA ARG A 18 4.36 9.39 -0.70
C ARG A 18 3.58 9.52 0.60
N LEU A 19 3.31 8.42 1.30
CA LEU A 19 2.61 8.44 2.58
C LEU A 19 3.49 9.02 3.69
N ARG A 20 4.77 8.63 3.77
CA ARG A 20 5.73 9.15 4.77
C ARG A 20 5.97 10.65 4.66
N ALA A 21 5.83 11.21 3.46
CA ALA A 21 5.94 12.66 3.24
C ALA A 21 4.80 13.47 3.89
N ASP A 22 3.69 12.84 4.30
CA ASP A 22 2.58 13.52 4.96
C ASP A 22 2.76 13.54 6.49
N SER A 23 2.75 14.74 7.08
CA SER A 23 2.91 14.93 8.52
C SER A 23 1.87 14.19 9.37
N PHE A 24 0.69 13.88 8.82
CA PHE A 24 -0.34 13.09 9.49
C PHE A 24 0.17 11.70 9.89
N PHE A 25 1.10 11.13 9.12
CA PHE A 25 1.66 9.79 9.33
C PHE A 25 3.08 9.77 9.94
N SER A 26 3.60 10.91 10.40
CA SER A 26 4.97 11.05 10.91
C SER A 26 5.41 9.99 11.93
N ASP A 27 4.50 9.55 12.81
CA ASP A 27 4.77 8.58 13.86
C ASP A 27 4.22 7.17 13.56
N VAL A 28 3.76 6.94 12.33
CA VAL A 28 3.11 5.70 11.93
C VAL A 28 4.05 4.88 11.05
N PRO A 29 4.36 3.62 11.40
CA PRO A 29 5.07 2.71 10.53
C PRO A 29 4.32 2.50 9.23
N ILE A 30 4.99 2.81 8.13
CA ILE A 30 4.53 2.53 6.77
C ILE A 30 5.59 1.62 6.16
N ILE A 31 5.22 0.39 5.86
CA ILE A 31 6.12 -0.68 5.43
C ILE A 31 5.66 -1.25 4.09
N ALA A 32 6.61 -1.59 3.22
CA ALA A 32 6.32 -2.41 2.05
C ALA A 32 6.42 -3.89 2.45
N GLU A 33 5.46 -4.70 1.99
CA GLU A 33 5.49 -6.15 2.17
C GLU A 33 6.46 -6.80 1.18
N ASP A 34 7.21 -7.79 1.65
CA ASP A 34 8.15 -8.54 0.83
C ASP A 34 7.42 -9.47 -0.16
N VAL A 35 7.90 -9.53 -1.40
CA VAL A 35 7.30 -10.36 -2.45
C VAL A 35 7.39 -11.84 -2.07
N GLY A 36 6.24 -12.50 -1.95
CA GLY A 36 6.15 -13.94 -1.68
C GLY A 36 6.12 -14.32 -0.20
N ALA A 37 6.07 -13.36 0.72
CA ALA A 37 5.78 -13.62 2.12
C ALA A 37 4.32 -14.08 2.30
N ASP A 38 4.09 -15.01 3.23
CA ASP A 38 2.73 -15.26 3.70
C ASP A 38 2.25 -14.03 4.47
N PHE A 39 1.12 -13.46 4.05
CA PHE A 39 0.64 -12.21 4.61
C PHE A 39 0.36 -12.29 6.12
N ASN A 40 -0.15 -13.42 6.61
CA ASN A 40 -0.44 -13.58 8.03
C ASN A 40 0.86 -13.72 8.82
N GLN A 41 1.85 -14.44 8.28
CA GLN A 41 3.19 -14.51 8.88
C GLN A 41 3.87 -13.14 8.89
N PHE A 42 3.80 -12.38 7.79
CA PHE A 42 4.36 -11.03 7.70
C PHE A 42 3.71 -10.10 8.72
N ILE A 43 2.38 -10.18 8.84
CA ILE A 43 1.65 -9.48 9.90
C ILE A 43 2.17 -9.90 11.27
N GLU A 44 2.28 -11.19 11.58
CA GLU A 44 2.68 -11.67 12.90
C GLU A 44 4.10 -11.22 13.28
N ASP A 45 5.05 -11.35 12.35
CA ASP A 45 6.45 -10.97 12.56
C ASP A 45 6.63 -9.45 12.74
N ARG A 46 5.81 -8.64 12.06
CA ARG A 46 5.86 -7.16 12.15
C ARG A 46 4.94 -6.59 13.22
N ILE A 47 3.87 -7.31 13.60
CA ILE A 47 2.93 -6.91 14.65
C ILE A 47 3.64 -6.79 15.98
N GLU A 48 4.47 -7.75 16.37
CA GLU A 48 5.10 -7.70 17.70
C GLU A 48 6.12 -6.56 17.84
N ILE A 49 6.78 -6.19 16.73
CA ILE A 49 7.93 -5.27 16.77
C ILE A 49 7.54 -3.81 16.50
N GLU A 50 6.71 -3.57 15.48
CA GLU A 50 6.38 -2.22 15.00
C GLU A 50 4.96 -1.81 15.40
N ILE A 51 3.97 -2.69 15.19
CA ILE A 51 2.56 -2.38 15.51
C ILE A 51 2.30 -2.46 17.01
N GLY A 52 2.96 -3.38 17.73
CA GLY A 52 2.76 -3.62 19.16
C GLY A 52 3.17 -2.46 20.06
N LYS A 53 3.94 -1.50 19.54
CA LYS A 53 4.35 -0.30 20.28
C LYS A 53 3.32 0.81 20.24
N ILE A 54 2.77 1.10 19.06
CA ILE A 54 1.88 2.25 18.84
C ILE A 54 0.43 1.86 18.52
N GLY A 55 0.19 0.60 18.17
CA GLY A 55 -1.10 0.00 17.87
C GLY A 55 -1.63 0.25 16.45
N LEU A 56 -0.81 0.75 15.53
CA LEU A 56 -1.24 1.12 14.18
C LEU A 56 -0.08 1.02 13.19
N ALA A 57 -0.32 0.51 11.98
CA ALA A 57 0.60 0.60 10.86
C ALA A 57 -0.10 0.53 9.49
N ALA A 58 0.62 0.97 8.45
CA ALA A 58 0.26 0.76 7.06
C ALA A 58 1.21 -0.23 6.39
N ILE A 59 0.65 -1.17 5.64
CA ILE A 59 1.35 -2.16 4.84
C ILE A 59 1.01 -1.91 3.38
N VAL A 60 2.02 -1.65 2.55
CA VAL A 60 1.86 -1.51 1.11
C VAL A 60 2.15 -2.87 0.48
N ALA A 61 1.13 -3.47 -0.11
CA ALA A 61 1.23 -4.83 -0.65
C ALA A 61 2.17 -4.87 -1.87
N PRO A 62 2.82 -6.01 -2.15
CA PRO A 62 3.55 -6.20 -3.39
C PRO A 62 2.61 -6.04 -4.58
N VAL A 63 3.15 -5.52 -5.69
CA VAL A 63 2.38 -5.28 -6.91
C VAL A 63 2.71 -6.35 -7.95
N SER A 64 1.66 -7.01 -8.45
CA SER A 64 1.74 -7.91 -9.59
C SER A 64 0.66 -7.56 -10.60
N ALA A 65 1.01 -7.49 -11.88
CA ALA A 65 0.08 -7.25 -12.96
C ALA A 65 0.43 -8.15 -14.15
N ASN A 66 -0.61 -8.63 -14.84
CA ASN A 66 -0.41 -9.35 -16.10
C ASN A 66 -0.22 -8.32 -17.22
N ALA A 67 0.76 -8.57 -18.09
CA ALA A 67 0.92 -7.79 -19.32
C ALA A 67 -0.34 -7.95 -20.17
N SER A 68 -0.96 -6.82 -20.54
CA SER A 68 -2.15 -6.81 -21.39
C SER A 68 -1.79 -6.74 -22.87
N LEU A 69 -0.69 -6.05 -23.21
CA LEU A 69 -0.22 -5.89 -24.59
C LEU A 69 1.32 -5.91 -24.61
N GLU A 70 1.88 -6.71 -25.49
CA GLU A 70 3.28 -6.65 -25.90
C GLU A 70 3.31 -5.94 -27.25
N ASN A 71 3.77 -4.69 -27.31
CA ASN A 71 3.91 -3.95 -28.56
C ASN A 71 5.40 -3.71 -28.88
N ALA A 72 5.70 -3.24 -30.09
CA ALA A 72 7.07 -3.00 -30.54
C ALA A 72 7.85 -1.93 -29.73
N ALA A 73 7.20 -1.26 -28.77
CA ALA A 73 7.77 -0.22 -27.92
C ALA A 73 7.82 -0.61 -26.43
N GLY A 74 7.31 -1.79 -26.03
CA GLY A 74 7.38 -2.29 -24.66
C GLY A 74 6.12 -3.01 -24.17
N ILE A 75 6.10 -3.31 -22.87
CA ILE A 75 4.99 -4.00 -22.19
C ILE A 75 4.03 -2.96 -21.60
N TYR A 76 2.73 -3.13 -21.84
CA TYR A 76 1.67 -2.34 -21.21
C TYR A 76 0.81 -3.20 -20.26
N TYR A 77 0.51 -2.64 -19.09
CA TYR A 77 -0.36 -3.21 -18.06
C TYR A 77 -1.63 -2.37 -17.94
N GLU A 78 -2.79 -2.95 -18.24
CA GLU A 78 -4.08 -2.24 -18.15
C GLU A 78 -4.57 -2.04 -16.72
N ARG A 79 -4.22 -2.96 -15.82
CA ARG A 79 -4.66 -2.93 -14.42
C ARG A 79 -3.54 -3.37 -13.51
N ILE A 80 -2.94 -2.38 -12.83
CA ILE A 80 -1.94 -2.58 -11.81
C ILE A 80 -2.58 -2.25 -10.46
N PRO A 81 -2.73 -3.23 -9.54
CA PRO A 81 -3.30 -2.98 -8.23
C PRO A 81 -2.30 -2.24 -7.34
N VAL A 82 -2.79 -1.23 -6.61
CA VAL A 82 -2.02 -0.51 -5.57
C VAL A 82 -2.82 -0.59 -4.28
N ILE A 83 -2.36 -1.42 -3.33
CA ILE A 83 -3.10 -1.72 -2.10
C ILE A 83 -2.32 -1.20 -0.91
N VAL A 84 -2.96 -0.33 -0.13
CA VAL A 84 -2.47 0.10 1.19
C VAL A 84 -3.39 -0.44 2.26
N ARG A 85 -2.86 -1.30 3.10
CA ARG A 85 -3.57 -1.97 4.18
C ARG A 85 -3.25 -1.32 5.51
N TRP A 86 -4.25 -0.84 6.20
CA TRP A 86 -4.17 -0.32 7.55
C TRP A 86 -4.50 -1.41 8.55
N VAL A 87 -3.61 -1.63 9.51
CA VAL A 87 -3.80 -2.58 10.61
C VAL A 87 -3.78 -1.80 11.92
N GLU A 88 -4.89 -1.86 12.66
CA GLU A 88 -5.03 -1.27 14.00
C GLU A 88 -5.20 -2.38 15.04
N LEU A 89 -4.47 -2.27 16.15
CA LEU A 89 -4.68 -3.03 17.39
C LEU A 89 -5.37 -2.11 18.40
N PRO A 90 -6.71 -2.13 18.55
CA PRO A 90 -7.43 -1.12 19.31
C PRO A 90 -6.99 -0.99 20.76
N ALA A 91 -6.66 -2.12 21.42
CA ALA A 91 -6.20 -2.13 22.80
C ALA A 91 -4.87 -1.39 22.99
N VAL A 92 -3.93 -1.55 22.05
CA VAL A 92 -2.63 -0.88 22.08
C VAL A 92 -2.77 0.57 21.62
N ASN A 93 -3.49 0.81 20.52
CA ASN A 93 -3.63 2.13 19.91
C ASN A 93 -4.31 3.15 20.84
N ARG A 94 -5.19 2.66 21.72
CA ARG A 94 -5.93 3.47 22.70
C ARG A 94 -5.29 3.46 24.09
N SER A 95 -4.12 2.84 24.24
CA SER A 95 -3.35 2.84 25.50
C SER A 95 -2.54 4.13 25.66
N ALA A 96 -1.88 4.29 26.81
CA ALA A 96 -1.03 5.46 27.10
C ALA A 96 0.18 5.61 26.16
N THR A 97 0.61 4.53 25.50
CA THR A 97 1.71 4.53 24.53
C THR A 97 1.22 4.49 23.08
N GLY A 98 -0.09 4.34 22.88
CA GLY A 98 -0.72 4.25 21.57
C GLY A 98 -0.78 5.60 20.86
N ARG A 99 -0.96 5.55 19.53
CA ARG A 99 -1.03 6.76 18.72
C ARG A 99 -2.39 7.48 18.83
N GLY A 100 -3.47 6.73 19.07
CA GLY A 100 -4.84 7.26 19.12
C GLY A 100 -5.42 7.66 17.77
N LEU A 101 -4.70 7.45 16.66
CA LEU A 101 -5.22 7.63 15.30
C LEU A 101 -6.02 6.40 14.91
N LEU A 102 -7.29 6.56 14.54
CA LEU A 102 -8.11 5.43 14.11
C LEU A 102 -7.81 5.08 12.66
N ALA A 103 -7.77 3.79 12.33
CA ALA A 103 -7.55 3.31 10.97
C ALA A 103 -8.49 3.94 9.91
N PRO A 104 -9.79 4.19 10.18
CA PRO A 104 -10.66 4.90 9.23
C PRO A 104 -10.14 6.27 8.78
N TRP A 105 -9.56 7.07 9.68
CA TRP A 105 -9.00 8.38 9.32
C TRP A 105 -7.76 8.23 8.44
N CYS A 106 -6.97 7.20 8.71
CA CYS A 106 -5.78 6.86 7.95
C CYS A 106 -6.14 6.41 6.52
N VAL A 107 -7.21 5.63 6.38
CA VAL A 107 -7.80 5.25 5.09
C VAL A 107 -8.23 6.49 4.30
N VAL A 108 -8.99 7.40 4.92
CA VAL A 108 -9.43 8.64 4.25
C VAL A 108 -8.23 9.45 3.77
N ARG A 109 -7.22 9.64 4.63
CA ARG A 109 -6.02 10.42 4.26
C ARG A 109 -5.21 9.74 3.17
N THR A 110 -5.10 8.41 3.21
CA THR A 110 -4.44 7.60 2.17
C THR A 110 -5.12 7.81 0.83
N ASN A 111 -6.45 7.68 0.77
CA ASN A 111 -7.20 7.90 -0.46
C ASN A 111 -7.02 9.32 -1.00
N MET A 112 -7.01 10.34 -0.13
CA MET A 112 -6.75 11.72 -0.55
C MET A 112 -5.36 11.92 -1.15
N LEU A 113 -4.34 11.24 -0.60
CA LEU A 113 -2.94 11.39 -1.03
C LEU A 113 -2.61 10.64 -2.31
N LEU A 114 -3.24 9.49 -2.50
CA LEU A 114 -3.00 8.61 -3.65
C LEU A 114 -3.94 8.94 -4.82
N ASN A 115 -5.13 9.48 -4.58
CA ASN A 115 -6.00 9.88 -5.67
C ASN A 115 -5.32 10.96 -6.53
N ASN A 116 -5.15 10.69 -7.82
CA ASN A 116 -4.39 11.49 -8.78
C ASN A 116 -2.88 11.58 -8.53
N TYR A 117 -2.29 10.69 -7.73
CA TYR A 117 -0.84 10.60 -7.63
C TYR A 117 -0.25 10.03 -8.92
N LEU A 118 0.57 10.81 -9.61
CA LEU A 118 1.25 10.40 -10.84
C LEU A 118 2.49 9.59 -10.49
N LEU A 119 2.50 8.32 -10.88
CA LEU A 119 3.67 7.46 -10.75
C LEU A 119 4.58 7.61 -11.98
N PRO A 120 5.92 7.69 -11.81
CA PRO A 120 6.85 7.75 -12.94
C PRO A 120 6.67 6.57 -13.89
N GLY A 121 6.54 6.84 -15.19
CA GLY A 121 6.34 5.80 -16.22
C GLY A 121 4.95 5.15 -16.23
N LEU A 122 4.01 5.61 -15.40
CA LEU A 122 2.63 5.11 -15.32
C LEU A 122 1.63 6.27 -15.36
N SER A 123 0.34 5.94 -15.38
CA SER A 123 -0.74 6.90 -15.21
C SER A 123 -0.99 7.23 -13.74
N ASN A 124 -1.89 8.19 -13.52
CA ASN A 124 -2.37 8.53 -12.19
C ASN A 124 -3.00 7.33 -11.49
N ILE A 125 -2.75 7.20 -10.20
CA ILE A 125 -3.51 6.30 -9.34
C ILE A 125 -4.96 6.83 -9.23
N PHE A 126 -5.93 5.93 -9.36
CA PHE A 126 -7.35 6.22 -9.22
C PHE A 126 -8.04 5.20 -8.29
N VAL A 127 -9.16 5.63 -7.71
CA VAL A 127 -10.02 4.79 -6.87
C VAL A 127 -11.06 4.14 -7.77
N ASP A 128 -11.06 2.80 -7.87
CA ASP A 128 -12.09 2.04 -8.60
C ASP A 128 -13.19 1.56 -7.63
N ASP A 129 -12.83 1.25 -6.38
CA ASP A 129 -13.75 0.79 -5.34
C ASP A 129 -13.62 1.58 -4.02
N PRO A 130 -14.71 1.79 -3.26
CA PRO A 130 -14.63 2.36 -1.91
C PRO A 130 -13.79 1.45 -0.99
N PRO A 131 -13.08 2.01 0.00
CA PRO A 131 -12.26 1.21 0.93
C PRO A 131 -13.13 0.19 1.66
N TRP A 132 -12.64 -1.04 1.76
CA TRP A 132 -13.37 -2.16 2.35
C TRP A 132 -12.77 -2.56 3.69
N VAL A 133 -13.63 -2.93 4.64
CA VAL A 133 -13.22 -3.54 5.91
C VAL A 133 -13.00 -5.02 5.66
N ARG A 134 -11.81 -5.52 5.98
CA ARG A 134 -11.58 -6.96 5.97
C ARG A 134 -12.29 -7.57 7.20
N VAL A 135 -13.06 -8.63 6.94
CA VAL A 135 -13.88 -9.47 7.85
C VAL A 135 -13.38 -9.46 9.31
N PRO A 136 -14.27 -9.42 10.33
CA PRO A 136 -13.89 -9.08 11.70
C PRO A 136 -12.87 -10.05 12.31
N ASP A 137 -11.70 -9.51 12.62
CA ASP A 137 -10.78 -10.04 13.61
C ASP A 137 -11.14 -9.37 14.96
N PRO A 138 -11.40 -10.13 16.03
CA PRO A 138 -11.78 -9.57 17.33
C PRO A 138 -10.67 -8.76 17.99
N GLU A 139 -9.41 -8.99 17.62
CA GLU A 139 -8.23 -8.33 18.19
C GLU A 139 -7.70 -7.19 17.32
N ARG A 140 -8.08 -7.16 16.04
CA ARG A 140 -7.48 -6.28 15.03
C ARG A 140 -8.54 -5.68 14.11
N ILE A 141 -8.33 -4.43 13.70
CA ILE A 141 -9.14 -3.81 12.66
C ILE A 141 -8.26 -3.64 11.43
N ILE A 142 -8.70 -4.21 10.31
CA ILE A 142 -7.96 -4.18 9.05
C ILE A 142 -8.81 -3.50 7.97
N TYR A 143 -8.23 -2.47 7.35
CA TYR A 143 -8.82 -1.76 6.22
C TYR A 143 -7.90 -1.82 5.01
N ASP A 144 -8.46 -2.11 3.86
CA ASP A 144 -7.72 -2.13 2.60
C ASP A 144 -8.17 -0.95 1.73
N CYS A 145 -7.20 -0.09 1.38
CA CYS A 145 -7.37 0.99 0.42
C CYS A 145 -6.94 0.47 -0.96
N ASN A 146 -7.91 -0.05 -1.71
CA ASN A 146 -7.67 -0.56 -3.05
C ASN A 146 -7.66 0.58 -4.06
N HIS A 147 -6.55 0.72 -4.78
CA HIS A 147 -6.43 1.64 -5.89
C HIS A 147 -5.91 0.90 -7.12
N TRP A 148 -6.02 1.56 -8.26
CA TRP A 148 -5.52 1.04 -9.53
C TRP A 148 -4.72 2.12 -10.27
N THR A 149 -3.78 1.67 -11.07
CA THR A 149 -3.08 2.47 -12.09
C THR A 149 -2.91 1.61 -13.35
N HIS A 150 -2.44 2.21 -14.43
CA HIS A 150 -2.14 1.54 -15.68
C HIS A 150 -0.94 2.19 -16.34
N GLY A 151 -0.31 1.52 -17.30
CA GLY A 151 0.88 2.05 -17.96
C GLY A 151 1.91 0.98 -18.25
N GLY A 152 3.16 1.39 -18.45
CA GLY A 152 4.23 0.47 -18.79
C GLY A 152 5.52 1.18 -19.10
N ALA A 153 6.64 0.45 -19.03
CA ALA A 153 7.93 0.97 -19.42
C ALA A 153 8.08 0.88 -20.94
N VAL A 154 8.41 2.01 -21.57
CA VAL A 154 8.90 2.01 -22.95
C VAL A 154 10.29 1.40 -22.93
N GLU A 155 10.53 0.31 -23.67
CA GLU A 155 11.90 -0.16 -23.87
C GLU A 155 12.62 0.90 -24.71
N THR A 156 13.61 1.57 -24.11
CA THR A 156 14.46 2.47 -24.87
C THR A 156 15.38 1.60 -25.73
N PRO A 157 15.44 1.82 -27.07
CA PRO A 157 16.20 0.98 -27.99
C PRO A 157 17.72 1.01 -27.73
#